data_AF-A0A6L4ZJL8-F1
#
_entry.id   AF-A0A6L4ZJL8-F1
#
_cell.length_a   1.000
_cell.length_b   1.000
_cell.length_c   1.000
_cell.angle_alpha   90.00
_cell.angle_beta   90.00
_cell.angle_gamma   90.00
#
_symmetry.space_group_name_H-M   'P 1'
#
loop_
_entity.id
_entity.type
_entity.pdbx_description
1 polymer ?
#
loop_
_entity_poly.entity_id
_entity_poly.type
_entity_poly.pdbx_seq_one_letter_code
_entity_poly.pdbx_strand_id
1 'polypeptide(L)'
;MCISRGQDQENAWNAKFAAYAESYPELAKEWTTMQAGQLPEGWEAVLPEFPADPKGLASRESSSTVLGTVAKAVPWFLGGAADLAPS
;
A
#
# COMPACT_ATOMS: atom_id res chain seq x y z
N MET A 1 1.96 -26.48 25.97
CA MET A 1 1.61 -25.22 26.66
C MET A 1 2.13 -24.03 25.84
N CYS A 2 1.78 -23.96 24.55
CA CYS A 2 2.36 -23.01 23.59
C CYS A 2 1.39 -21.88 23.19
N ILE A 3 0.12 -22.00 23.59
CA ILE A 3 -0.95 -21.07 23.22
C ILE A 3 -0.98 -19.84 24.16
N SER A 4 -0.71 -20.01 25.45
CA SER A 4 -0.75 -18.88 26.42
C SER A 4 0.27 -17.79 26.12
N ARG A 5 1.54 -18.18 25.85
CA ARG A 5 2.59 -17.22 25.52
C ARG A 5 2.30 -16.42 24.23
N GLY A 6 1.62 -17.03 23.26
CA GLY A 6 1.20 -16.34 22.03
C GLY A 6 0.11 -15.30 22.33
N GLN A 7 -0.93 -15.73 23.04
CA GLN A 7 -2.05 -14.88 23.47
C GLN A 7 -1.58 -13.67 24.30
N ASP A 8 -0.67 -13.89 25.26
CA ASP A 8 -0.19 -12.82 26.13
C ASP A 8 0.61 -11.77 25.35
N GLN A 9 1.43 -12.20 24.38
CA GLN A 9 2.18 -11.29 23.52
C GLN A 9 1.28 -10.53 22.55
N GLU A 10 0.27 -11.17 21.99
CA GLU A 10 -0.73 -10.53 21.13
C GLU A 10 -1.52 -9.48 21.91
N ASN A 11 -2.00 -9.81 23.12
CA ASN A 11 -2.70 -8.87 23.99
C ASN A 11 -1.82 -7.67 24.37
N ALA A 12 -0.55 -7.92 24.70
CA ALA A 12 0.40 -6.85 24.98
C ALA A 12 0.69 -5.97 23.76
N TRP A 13 0.74 -6.56 22.56
CA TRP A 13 0.88 -5.81 21.30
C TRP A 13 -0.36 -4.97 21.01
N ASN A 14 -1.56 -5.53 21.16
CA ASN A 14 -2.83 -4.84 20.96
C ASN A 14 -2.98 -3.63 21.90
N ALA A 15 -2.57 -3.77 23.17
CA ALA A 15 -2.57 -2.65 24.12
C ALA A 15 -1.62 -1.53 23.71
N LYS A 16 -0.42 -1.87 23.20
CA LYS A 16 0.53 -0.87 22.67
C LYS A 16 0.00 -0.21 21.40
N PHE A 17 -0.62 -0.98 20.52
CA PHE A 17 -1.22 -0.45 19.29
C PHE A 17 -2.39 0.49 19.60
N ALA A 18 -3.22 0.19 20.59
CA ALA A 18 -4.29 1.10 21.03
C ALA A 18 -3.75 2.46 21.50
N ALA A 19 -2.71 2.46 22.36
CA ALA A 19 -2.06 3.69 22.79
C ALA A 19 -1.38 4.45 21.63
N TYR A 20 -0.81 3.71 20.67
CA TYR A 20 -0.25 4.29 19.45
C TYR A 20 -1.33 4.95 18.58
N ALA A 21 -2.50 4.31 18.43
CA ALA A 21 -3.60 4.83 17.64
C ALA A 21 -4.19 6.12 18.22
N GLU A 22 -4.18 6.27 19.54
CA GLU A 22 -4.56 7.54 20.19
C GLU A 22 -3.58 8.67 19.86
N SER A 23 -2.28 8.35 19.75
CA SER A 23 -1.23 9.34 19.47
C SER A 23 -1.08 9.64 17.98
N TYR A 24 -1.38 8.67 17.11
CA TYR A 24 -1.20 8.74 15.65
C TYR A 24 -2.40 8.14 14.92
N PRO A 25 -3.57 8.80 14.97
CA PRO A 25 -4.82 8.25 14.43
C PRO A 25 -4.74 8.00 12.91
N GLU A 26 -4.09 8.88 12.15
CA GLU A 26 -3.92 8.72 10.70
C GLU A 26 -3.03 7.51 10.36
N LEU A 27 -1.88 7.35 11.02
CA LEU A 27 -1.00 6.21 10.79
C LEU A 27 -1.63 4.89 11.25
N ALA A 28 -2.42 4.91 12.31
CA ALA A 28 -3.19 3.74 12.74
C ALA A 28 -4.29 3.38 11.73
N LYS A 29 -4.95 4.38 11.12
CA LYS A 29 -5.89 4.17 10.02
C LYS A 29 -5.20 3.55 8.80
N GLU A 30 -4.03 4.05 8.42
CA GLU A 30 -3.22 3.45 7.35
C GLU A 30 -2.84 2.00 7.67
N TRP A 31 -2.33 1.74 8.87
CA TRP A 31 -1.95 0.39 9.32
C TRP A 31 -3.13 -0.58 9.29
N THR A 32 -4.29 -0.18 9.81
CA THR A 32 -5.49 -1.02 9.83
C THR A 32 -6.04 -1.27 8.43
N THR A 33 -6.02 -0.27 7.56
CA THR A 33 -6.40 -0.40 6.13
C THR A 33 -5.47 -1.39 5.42
N MET A 34 -4.16 -1.26 5.63
CA MET A 34 -3.16 -2.17 5.09
C MET A 34 -3.36 -3.61 5.61
N GLN A 35 -3.55 -3.80 6.92
CA GLN A 35 -3.81 -5.11 7.53
C GLN A 35 -5.10 -5.77 7.02
N ALA A 36 -6.11 -4.98 6.67
CA ALA A 36 -7.34 -5.47 6.07
C ALA A 36 -7.20 -5.83 4.58
N GLY A 37 -6.03 -5.62 3.97
CA GLY A 37 -5.81 -5.79 2.53
C GLY A 37 -6.58 -4.77 1.68
N GLN A 38 -6.94 -3.63 2.27
CA GLN A 38 -7.67 -2.55 1.60
C GLN A 38 -6.69 -1.51 1.04
N LEU A 39 -7.18 -0.72 0.08
CA LEU A 39 -6.45 0.42 -0.49
C LEU A 39 -7.01 1.73 0.09
N PRO A 40 -6.20 2.81 0.09
CA PRO A 40 -6.67 4.14 0.48
C PRO A 40 -7.87 4.58 -0.36
N GLU A 41 -8.82 5.25 0.26
CA GLU A 41 -9.96 5.82 -0.45
C GLU A 41 -9.49 6.83 -1.52
N GLY A 42 -10.06 6.76 -2.72
CA GLY A 42 -9.70 7.65 -3.81
C GLY A 42 -8.39 7.32 -4.54
N TRP A 43 -7.76 6.17 -4.26
CA TRP A 43 -6.55 5.74 -4.99
C TRP A 43 -6.77 5.62 -6.50
N GLU A 44 -7.99 5.31 -6.95
CA GLU A 44 -8.32 5.20 -8.37
C GLU A 44 -8.31 6.56 -9.08
N ALA A 45 -8.56 7.65 -8.36
CA ALA A 45 -8.62 8.99 -8.93
C ALA A 45 -7.26 9.51 -9.42
N VAL A 46 -6.16 8.87 -8.99
CA VAL A 46 -4.81 9.22 -9.47
C VAL A 46 -4.42 8.45 -10.73
N LEU A 47 -5.26 7.53 -11.20
CA LEU A 47 -4.95 6.74 -12.40
C LEU A 47 -5.01 7.64 -13.65
N PRO A 48 -3.95 7.62 -14.48
CA PRO A 48 -3.91 8.39 -15.71
C PRO A 48 -4.87 7.80 -16.75
N GLU A 49 -5.59 8.65 -17.47
CA GLU A 49 -6.33 8.25 -18.67
C GLU A 49 -5.39 8.21 -19.88
N PHE A 50 -5.47 7.14 -20.67
CA PHE A 50 -4.68 6.99 -21.90
C PHE A 50 -5.61 7.08 -23.12
N PRO A 51 -5.71 8.25 -23.78
CA PRO A 51 -6.51 8.39 -24.99
C PRO A 51 -5.92 7.58 -26.15
N ALA A 52 -6.78 7.16 -27.08
CA ALA A 52 -6.35 6.38 -28.24
C ALA A 52 -5.53 7.26 -29.22
N ASP A 53 -4.21 7.09 -29.22
CA ASP A 53 -3.28 7.74 -30.16
C ASP A 53 -2.86 6.76 -31.27
N PRO A 54 -2.89 7.14 -32.56
CA PRO A 54 -2.43 6.30 -33.67
C PRO A 54 -0.95 5.89 -33.61
N LYS A 55 -0.11 6.52 -32.79
CA LYS A 55 1.27 6.08 -32.52
C LYS A 55 1.38 4.98 -31.45
N GLY A 56 0.34 4.78 -30.64
CA GLY A 56 0.25 3.76 -29.60
C GLY A 56 1.29 3.92 -28.49
N LEU A 57 0.84 4.12 -27.25
CA LEU A 57 1.76 4.01 -26.11
C LEU A 57 2.13 2.53 -25.91
N ALA A 58 3.41 2.23 -25.74
CA ALA A 58 3.82 0.87 -25.40
C ALA A 58 3.23 0.50 -24.03
N SER A 59 2.65 -0.69 -23.91
CA SER A 59 1.99 -1.14 -22.66
C SER A 59 2.93 -1.14 -21.43
N ARG A 60 4.25 -1.15 -21.67
CA ARG A 60 5.29 -0.99 -20.65
C ARG A 60 5.39 0.45 -20.11
N GLU A 61 5.32 1.46 -20.97
CA GLU A 61 5.36 2.86 -20.56
C GLU A 61 4.07 3.25 -19.81
N SER A 62 2.92 2.75 -20.27
CA SER A 62 1.66 2.96 -19.54
C SER A 62 1.69 2.27 -18.18
N SER A 63 2.24 1.05 -18.10
CA SER A 63 2.43 0.33 -16.83
C SER A 63 3.34 1.10 -15.86
N SER A 64 4.48 1.62 -16.32
CA SER A 64 5.39 2.44 -15.50
C SER A 64 4.70 3.71 -14.97
N THR A 65 3.89 4.36 -15.81
CA THR A 65 3.14 5.57 -15.43
C THR A 65 2.06 5.26 -14.38
N VAL A 66 1.34 4.16 -14.53
CA VAL A 66 0.35 3.69 -13.55
C VAL A 66 1.03 3.32 -12.23
N LEU A 67 2.14 2.57 -12.27
CA LEU A 67 2.88 2.21 -11.06
C LEU A 67 3.41 3.45 -10.31
N GLY A 68 3.91 4.45 -11.04
CA GLY A 68 4.38 5.70 -10.45
C GLY A 68 3.27 6.56 -9.84
N THR A 69 2.03 6.48 -10.34
CA THR A 69 0.88 7.20 -9.77
C THR A 69 0.31 6.45 -8.56
N VAL A 70 0.15 5.14 -8.65
CA VAL A 70 -0.28 4.28 -7.53
C VAL A 70 0.70 4.37 -6.36
N ALA A 71 2.01 4.39 -6.60
CA ALA A 71 3.02 4.54 -5.56
C ALA A 71 2.91 5.87 -4.78
N LYS A 72 2.33 6.93 -5.36
CA LYS A 72 2.07 8.19 -4.66
C LYS A 72 0.80 8.15 -3.81
N ALA A 73 -0.19 7.37 -4.24
CA ALA A 73 -1.48 7.28 -3.57
C ALA A 73 -1.53 6.19 -2.49
N VAL A 74 -0.67 5.16 -2.57
CA VAL A 74 -0.65 4.02 -1.66
C VAL A 74 0.68 3.99 -0.89
N PRO A 75 0.74 4.51 0.35
CA PRO A 75 1.99 4.67 1.10
C PRO A 75 2.74 3.35 1.39
N TRP A 76 2.00 2.25 1.49
CA TRP A 76 2.54 0.90 1.73
C TRP A 76 2.81 0.11 0.44
N PHE A 77 2.72 0.75 -0.74
CA PHE A 77 3.07 0.11 -2.00
C PHE A 77 4.60 -0.02 -2.11
N LEU A 78 5.07 -1.27 -2.09
CA LEU A 78 6.48 -1.63 -2.20
C LEU A 78 6.64 -2.59 -3.36
N GLY A 79 7.48 -2.23 -4.32
CA GLY A 79 7.77 -3.02 -5.50
C GLY A 79 9.18 -2.74 -6.03
N GLY A 80 9.70 -3.65 -6.84
CA GLY A 80 11.02 -3.54 -7.44
C GLY A 80 11.15 -4.45 -8.66
N ALA A 81 12.21 -4.24 -9.43
CA ALA A 81 12.56 -5.09 -10.57
C ALA A 81 13.86 -5.84 -10.28
N ALA A 82 13.91 -7.12 -10.65
CA ALA A 82 15.14 -7.91 -10.59
C ALA A 82 15.99 -7.60 -11.84
N ASP A 83 16.92 -6.64 -11.72
CA ASP A 83 17.90 -6.26 -12.76
C ASP A 83 17.31 -5.77 -14.11
N LEU A 84 16.02 -5.43 -14.14
CA LEU A 84 15.30 -4.97 -15.34
C LEU A 84 14.77 -3.54 -15.19
N ALA A 85 15.30 -2.77 -14.23
CA ALA A 85 14.80 -1.43 -13.90
C ALA A 85 15.05 -0.39 -15.01
N PRO A 86 15.96 -0.63 -15.99
CA PRO A 86 15.83 -0.02 -17.31
C PRO A 86 15.94 -1.08 -18.43
N SER A 87 14.80 -1.57 -18.95
CA SER A 87 14.73 -2.40 -20.18
C SER A 87 13.38 -2.31 -20.89
#